data_AF-A0A3M2FQC6-F1
#
_entry.id   AF-A0A3M2FQC6-F1
#
_cell.length_a   1.000
_cell.length_b   1.000
_cell.length_c   1.000
_cell.angle_alpha   90.00
_cell.angle_beta   90.00
_cell.angle_gamma   90.00
#
_symmetry.space_group_name_H-M   'P 1'
#
loop_
_entity.id
_entity.type
_entity.pdbx_description
1 polymer ?
#
loop_
_entity_poly.entity_id
_entity_poly.type
_entity_poly.pdbx_seq_one_letter_code
_entity_poly.pdbx_strand_id
1 'polypeptide(L)'
;MPYGKTQKIKKNFSSITVSLASPESILERSYGEVLKPETINYRSFKPEKDGLFCEKIFGPVKDWECHCGKYKRIRYKGIICDRCGVEVTQKAVRRERMGHITLSVPVVHIWYFKTLPNKIGHLLGMKSKDLEKVIYYENYVVIQPGGAATLGIEEKQLLTEDEYYNVLYQIREDNNRLDDDDPEKFIAMIGGEAVETMLKRLDLPALSQQLRFQVKTETSQQRKAEALKRLSIVEAFRDANRRMENRPEWMVLRVIPVIPPELRPLVPLEGGRFATSDLNDLYRRVIIRNNRLKRLIDIKAPEVILRNEKRMLQEAVDGLLE
;
A
#
# COMPACT_ATOMS: atom_id res chain seq x y z
N MET A 1 10.61 -16.83 -10.93
CA MET A 1 9.71 -18.00 -11.08
C MET A 1 8.49 -17.78 -10.20
N PRO A 2 7.25 -18.11 -10.62
CA PRO A 2 6.05 -17.83 -9.82
C PRO A 2 5.95 -18.85 -8.67
N TYR A 3 6.73 -18.66 -7.62
CA TYR A 3 6.64 -19.43 -6.38
C TYR A 3 5.77 -18.67 -5.38
N GLY A 4 4.46 -18.58 -5.65
CA GLY A 4 3.52 -18.23 -4.60
C GLY A 4 3.41 -19.41 -3.63
N LYS A 5 3.64 -19.20 -2.34
CA LYS A 5 3.33 -20.22 -1.32
C LYS A 5 1.81 -20.21 -1.11
N THR A 6 1.05 -20.97 -1.89
CA THR A 6 -0.35 -21.25 -1.51
C THR A 6 -0.33 -22.02 -0.20
N GLN A 7 -0.69 -21.36 0.90
CA GLN A 7 -0.86 -22.02 2.17
C GLN A 7 -2.00 -23.05 2.01
N LYS A 8 -1.70 -24.33 2.22
CA LYS A 8 -2.75 -25.36 2.26
C LYS A 8 -3.59 -25.11 3.51
N ILE A 9 -4.75 -24.47 3.32
CA ILE A 9 -5.70 -24.22 4.41
C ILE A 9 -6.28 -25.58 4.83
N LYS A 10 -6.00 -26.00 6.07
CA LYS A 10 -6.66 -27.17 6.66
C LYS A 10 -8.15 -26.84 6.82
N LYS A 11 -9.02 -27.69 6.30
CA LYS A 11 -10.48 -27.49 6.35
C LYS A 11 -11.05 -27.47 7.78
N ASN A 12 -10.33 -28.04 8.74
CA ASN A 12 -10.73 -28.05 10.15
C ASN A 12 -9.81 -27.11 10.94
N PHE A 13 -10.34 -25.95 11.35
CA PHE A 13 -9.69 -24.99 12.24
C PHE A 13 -10.66 -24.60 13.37
N SER A 14 -10.11 -24.26 14.54
CA SER A 14 -10.89 -23.90 15.74
C SER A 14 -10.93 -22.40 16.02
N SER A 15 -10.05 -21.61 15.41
CA SER A 15 -9.99 -20.15 15.59
C SER A 15 -9.55 -19.45 14.31
N ILE A 16 -9.98 -18.20 14.15
CA ILE A 16 -9.58 -17.30 13.07
C ILE A 16 -8.89 -16.09 13.71
N THR A 17 -7.72 -15.74 13.19
CA THR A 17 -7.00 -14.52 13.57
C THR A 17 -6.89 -13.60 12.36
N VAL A 18 -7.13 -12.30 12.58
CA VAL A 18 -6.97 -11.26 11.57
C VAL A 18 -5.84 -10.35 12.03
N SER A 19 -4.92 -10.04 11.13
CA SER A 19 -3.75 -9.21 11.37
C SER A 19 -3.48 -8.30 10.18
N LEU A 20 -2.60 -7.32 10.36
CA LEU A 20 -2.04 -6.58 9.24
C LEU A 20 -1.17 -7.51 8.39
N ALA A 21 -1.17 -7.27 7.08
CA ALA A 21 -0.30 -7.97 6.15
C ALA A 21 0.94 -7.13 5.86
N SER A 22 2.13 -7.66 6.15
CA SER A 22 3.37 -7.03 5.73
C SER A 22 3.50 -7.05 4.20
N PRO A 23 4.24 -6.09 3.59
CA PRO A 23 4.52 -6.12 2.15
C PRO A 23 5.16 -7.45 1.71
N GLU A 24 6.03 -8.01 2.54
CA GLU A 24 6.68 -9.31 2.33
C GLU A 24 5.66 -10.46 2.30
N SER A 25 4.71 -10.47 3.24
CA SER A 25 3.63 -11.48 3.30
C SER A 25 2.73 -11.42 2.06
N ILE A 26 2.47 -10.21 1.53
CA ILE A 26 1.73 -10.03 0.28
C ILE A 26 2.52 -10.60 -0.91
N LEU A 27 3.81 -10.32 -0.98
CA LEU A 27 4.70 -10.84 -2.04
C LEU A 27 4.83 -12.37 -1.99
N GLU A 28 4.96 -12.97 -0.81
CA GLU A 28 5.05 -14.43 -0.63
C GLU A 28 3.79 -15.17 -1.12
N ARG A 29 2.61 -14.54 -0.97
CA ARG A 29 1.33 -15.09 -1.43
C ARG A 29 1.10 -14.87 -2.92
N SER A 30 1.87 -13.98 -3.54
CA SER A 30 1.70 -13.61 -4.93
C SER A 30 2.36 -14.61 -5.87
N TYR A 31 1.67 -14.93 -6.96
CA TYR A 31 2.20 -15.74 -8.04
C TYR A 31 2.88 -14.91 -9.14
N GLY A 32 2.80 -13.58 -9.07
CA GLY A 32 3.45 -12.72 -10.05
C GLY A 32 2.93 -11.29 -10.02
N GLU A 33 3.73 -10.40 -10.58
CA GLU A 33 3.42 -8.98 -10.69
C GLU A 33 2.57 -8.70 -11.93
N VAL A 34 1.51 -7.92 -11.76
CA VAL A 34 0.69 -7.41 -12.87
C VAL A 34 1.26 -6.08 -13.32
N LEU A 35 1.87 -6.06 -14.50
CA LEU A 35 2.55 -4.88 -15.04
C LEU A 35 1.65 -4.05 -15.94
N LYS A 36 0.72 -4.69 -16.65
CA LYS A 36 -0.09 -4.03 -17.65
C LYS A 36 -1.58 -4.01 -17.32
N PRO A 37 -2.32 -2.97 -17.72
CA PRO A 37 -3.75 -2.86 -17.43
C PRO A 37 -4.62 -3.69 -18.38
N GLU A 38 -4.05 -4.28 -19.44
CA GLU A 38 -4.89 -5.03 -20.39
C GLU A 38 -5.43 -6.33 -19.76
N THR A 39 -6.61 -6.73 -20.24
CA THR A 39 -7.33 -7.92 -19.74
C THR A 39 -7.21 -9.07 -20.75
N ILE A 40 -7.95 -8.96 -21.85
CA ILE A 40 -7.98 -9.94 -22.94
C ILE A 40 -7.74 -9.24 -24.27
N ASN A 41 -7.18 -9.98 -25.21
CA ASN A 41 -7.01 -9.51 -26.56
C ASN A 41 -8.36 -9.46 -27.29
N TYR A 42 -8.68 -8.32 -27.91
CA TYR A 42 -9.98 -8.12 -28.57
C TYR A 42 -10.24 -9.02 -29.79
N ARG A 43 -9.19 -9.53 -30.46
CA ARG A 43 -9.34 -10.42 -31.64
C ARG A 43 -9.35 -11.89 -31.26
N SER A 44 -8.42 -12.29 -30.40
CA SER A 44 -8.24 -13.72 -30.07
C SER A 44 -8.99 -14.17 -28.82
N PHE A 45 -9.56 -13.23 -28.04
CA PHE A 45 -10.19 -13.45 -26.74
C PHE A 45 -9.29 -14.19 -25.73
N LYS A 46 -7.99 -14.21 -25.99
CA LYS A 46 -7.00 -14.80 -25.09
C LYS A 46 -6.52 -13.76 -24.08
N PRO A 47 -6.23 -14.16 -22.83
CA PRO A 47 -5.64 -13.26 -21.84
C PRO A 47 -4.30 -12.68 -22.30
N GLU A 48 -4.11 -11.39 -22.04
CA GLU A 48 -2.85 -10.71 -22.35
C GLU A 48 -1.73 -11.11 -21.37
N LYS A 49 -0.49 -11.08 -21.85
CA LYS A 49 0.69 -11.38 -21.03
C LYS A 49 0.95 -10.23 -20.04
N ASP A 50 1.24 -10.59 -18.79
CA ASP A 50 1.47 -9.69 -17.66
C ASP A 50 0.31 -8.71 -17.36
N GLY A 51 -0.87 -9.00 -17.91
CA GLY A 51 -2.12 -8.28 -17.67
C GLY A 51 -2.95 -8.87 -16.52
N LEU A 52 -4.13 -8.27 -16.30
CA LEU A 52 -5.02 -8.63 -15.18
C LEU A 52 -5.58 -10.05 -15.23
N PHE A 53 -5.55 -10.72 -16.39
CA PHE A 53 -6.04 -12.08 -16.57
C PHE A 53 -4.93 -13.08 -16.93
N CYS A 54 -3.67 -12.66 -16.82
CA CYS A 54 -2.51 -13.40 -17.31
C CYS A 54 -2.46 -14.85 -16.81
N GLU A 55 -2.37 -15.79 -17.74
CA GLU A 55 -2.30 -17.22 -17.40
C GLU A 55 -1.01 -17.62 -16.68
N LYS A 56 0.08 -16.89 -16.89
CA LYS A 56 1.36 -17.12 -16.22
C LYS A 56 1.26 -16.85 -14.71
N ILE A 57 0.49 -15.84 -14.32
CA ILE A 57 0.31 -15.42 -12.92
C ILE A 57 -0.79 -16.25 -12.28
N PHE A 58 -1.98 -16.24 -12.89
CA PHE A 58 -3.18 -16.79 -12.26
C PHE A 58 -3.44 -18.28 -12.57
N GLY A 59 -2.74 -18.85 -13.56
CA GLY A 59 -2.95 -20.23 -14.02
C GLY A 59 -3.72 -20.35 -15.34
N PRO A 60 -3.82 -21.56 -15.91
CA PRO A 60 -4.32 -21.78 -17.27
C PRO A 60 -5.85 -21.62 -17.37
N VAL A 61 -6.34 -21.14 -18.53
CA VAL A 61 -7.79 -21.00 -18.78
C VAL A 61 -8.49 -22.35 -18.98
N LYS A 62 -7.75 -23.35 -19.47
CA LYS A 62 -8.24 -24.71 -19.72
C LYS A 62 -7.50 -25.71 -18.84
N ASP A 63 -8.19 -26.77 -18.43
CA ASP A 63 -7.58 -27.82 -17.61
C ASP A 63 -6.46 -28.53 -18.37
N TRP A 64 -5.30 -28.64 -17.71
CA TRP A 64 -4.15 -29.39 -18.22
C TRP A 64 -3.65 -28.94 -19.61
N GLU A 65 -3.85 -27.67 -19.96
CA GLU A 65 -3.40 -27.09 -21.22
C GLU A 65 -2.73 -25.73 -20.98
N CYS A 66 -1.53 -25.55 -21.53
CA CYS A 66 -0.85 -24.25 -21.48
C CYS A 66 -1.40 -23.29 -22.55
N HIS A 67 -1.25 -21.98 -22.34
CA HIS A 67 -1.71 -20.92 -23.26
C HIS A 67 -1.38 -21.12 -24.75
N CYS A 68 -0.16 -21.60 -25.06
CA CYS A 68 0.30 -21.78 -26.43
C CYS A 68 -0.08 -23.15 -27.04
N GLY A 69 -0.62 -24.07 -26.25
CA GLY A 69 -0.98 -25.41 -26.68
C GLY A 69 0.20 -26.37 -26.91
N LYS A 70 1.45 -26.01 -26.58
CA LYS A 70 2.62 -26.91 -26.68
C LYS A 70 2.45 -28.14 -25.78
N TYR A 71 2.08 -27.91 -24.53
CA TYR A 71 1.79 -28.96 -23.54
C TYR A 71 0.28 -29.05 -23.33
N LYS A 72 -0.27 -30.26 -23.56
CA LYS A 72 -1.69 -30.60 -23.43
C LYS A 72 -1.87 -31.95 -22.74
N ARG A 73 -2.97 -32.11 -22.01
CA ARG A 73 -3.37 -33.30 -21.24
C ARG A 73 -2.59 -33.47 -19.94
N ILE A 74 -3.15 -34.30 -19.06
CA ILE A 74 -2.69 -34.50 -17.67
C ILE A 74 -1.25 -35.01 -17.54
N ARG A 75 -0.68 -35.64 -18.59
CA ARG A 75 0.69 -36.17 -18.56
C ARG A 75 1.77 -35.11 -18.29
N TYR A 76 1.48 -33.84 -18.59
CA TYR A 76 2.40 -32.72 -18.37
C TYR A 76 2.08 -31.94 -17.09
N LYS A 77 1.32 -32.52 -16.15
CA LYS A 77 0.97 -31.90 -14.87
C LYS A 77 2.21 -31.34 -14.16
N GLY A 78 2.13 -30.06 -13.76
CA GLY A 78 3.20 -29.37 -13.02
C GLY A 78 4.35 -28.86 -13.88
N ILE A 79 4.36 -29.13 -15.19
CA ILE A 79 5.39 -28.60 -16.09
C ILE A 79 5.05 -27.13 -16.43
N ILE A 80 6.05 -26.27 -16.30
CA ILE A 80 5.99 -24.86 -16.73
C ILE A 80 6.40 -24.81 -18.19
N CYS A 81 5.56 -24.22 -19.05
CA CYS A 81 5.84 -24.18 -20.47
C CYS A 81 7.00 -23.21 -20.82
N ASP A 82 8.04 -23.68 -21.52
CA ASP A 82 9.18 -22.84 -21.94
C ASP A 82 8.80 -21.65 -22.84
N ARG A 83 7.70 -21.77 -23.61
CA ARG A 83 7.28 -20.75 -24.58
C ARG A 83 6.38 -19.66 -23.99
N CYS A 84 5.47 -20.03 -23.09
CA CYS A 84 4.50 -19.09 -22.51
C CYS A 84 4.64 -18.87 -21.00
N GLY A 85 5.46 -19.68 -20.30
CA GLY A 85 5.65 -19.62 -18.85
C GLY A 85 4.44 -20.07 -18.03
N VAL A 86 3.40 -20.63 -18.67
CA VAL A 86 2.19 -21.10 -17.99
C VAL A 86 2.42 -22.51 -17.47
N GLU A 87 2.10 -22.70 -16.19
CA GLU A 87 2.09 -24.00 -15.54
C GLU A 87 0.87 -24.82 -15.97
N VAL A 88 1.10 -26.08 -16.34
CA VAL A 88 0.03 -27.01 -16.71
C VAL A 88 -0.62 -27.57 -15.43
N THR A 89 -1.77 -27.00 -15.07
CA THR A 89 -2.56 -27.37 -13.88
C THR A 89 -4.06 -27.26 -14.18
N GLN A 90 -4.92 -27.45 -13.17
CA GLN A 90 -6.36 -27.27 -13.29
C GLN A 90 -6.73 -25.79 -13.36
N LYS A 91 -7.81 -25.45 -14.07
CA LYS A 91 -8.38 -24.11 -14.13
C LYS A 91 -8.78 -23.60 -12.74
N ALA A 92 -9.18 -24.48 -11.83
CA ALA A 92 -9.62 -24.14 -10.47
C ALA A 92 -8.64 -23.25 -9.71
N VAL A 93 -7.32 -23.37 -9.98
CA VAL A 93 -6.30 -22.53 -9.33
C VAL A 93 -6.48 -21.03 -9.62
N ARG A 94 -7.16 -20.65 -10.72
CA ARG A 94 -7.46 -19.26 -11.09
C ARG A 94 -8.42 -18.55 -10.12
N ARG A 95 -9.04 -19.29 -9.21
CA ARG A 95 -9.85 -18.76 -8.11
C ARG A 95 -9.05 -18.58 -6.81
N GLU A 96 -7.87 -19.19 -6.71
CA GLU A 96 -7.05 -19.21 -5.49
C GLU A 96 -5.79 -18.34 -5.61
N ARG A 97 -5.15 -18.31 -6.79
CA ARG A 97 -3.88 -17.59 -7.00
C ARG A 97 -4.08 -16.08 -7.02
N MET A 98 -3.35 -15.37 -6.17
CA MET A 98 -3.31 -13.91 -6.14
C MET A 98 -2.13 -13.38 -6.96
N GLY A 99 -2.31 -12.18 -7.52
CA GLY A 99 -1.23 -11.38 -8.12
C GLY A 99 -0.83 -10.25 -7.18
N HIS A 100 0.12 -9.41 -7.57
CA HIS A 100 0.41 -8.16 -6.87
C HIS A 100 0.75 -7.04 -7.84
N ILE A 101 0.68 -5.81 -7.36
CA ILE A 101 1.16 -4.59 -8.03
C ILE A 101 2.14 -3.93 -7.07
N THR A 102 3.37 -3.70 -7.51
CA THR A 102 4.34 -2.90 -6.75
C THR A 102 4.07 -1.43 -7.01
N LEU A 103 3.85 -0.66 -5.96
CA LEU A 103 3.63 0.78 -6.06
C LEU A 103 4.96 1.52 -6.19
N SER A 104 4.98 2.55 -7.02
CA SER A 104 6.17 3.40 -7.22
C SER A 104 6.43 4.30 -6.00
N VAL A 105 5.38 4.62 -5.24
CA VAL A 105 5.43 5.40 -4.01
C VAL A 105 4.55 4.74 -2.94
N PRO A 106 4.87 4.90 -1.65
CA PRO A 106 4.02 4.42 -0.57
C PRO A 106 2.67 5.15 -0.57
N VAL A 107 1.58 4.39 -0.40
CA VAL A 107 0.19 4.87 -0.42
C VAL A 107 -0.47 4.52 0.91
N VAL A 108 -1.09 5.48 1.58
CA VAL A 108 -1.72 5.23 2.90
C VAL A 108 -3.03 4.50 2.69
N HIS A 109 -3.29 3.43 3.45
CA HIS A 109 -4.53 2.68 3.29
C HIS A 109 -5.73 3.43 3.90
N ILE A 110 -6.75 3.69 3.08
CA ILE A 110 -7.92 4.53 3.40
C ILE A 110 -8.63 4.20 4.71
N TRP A 111 -8.86 2.92 5.02
CA TRP A 111 -9.53 2.49 6.26
C TRP A 111 -8.85 2.93 7.56
N TYR A 112 -7.54 3.19 7.56
CA TYR A 112 -6.82 3.54 8.79
C TYR A 112 -6.80 5.04 9.08
N PHE A 113 -7.02 5.90 8.07
CA PHE A 113 -7.09 7.34 8.26
C PHE A 113 -8.49 7.94 8.08
N LYS A 114 -9.35 7.36 7.24
CA LYS A 114 -10.70 7.88 6.96
C LYS A 114 -11.77 7.32 7.90
N THR A 115 -11.68 6.04 8.27
CA THR A 115 -12.68 5.39 9.14
C THR A 115 -12.49 5.81 10.60
N LEU A 116 -13.56 6.24 11.27
CA LEU A 116 -13.54 6.58 12.70
C LEU A 116 -13.51 5.31 13.58
N PRO A 117 -12.70 5.26 14.65
CA PRO A 117 -11.67 6.24 15.02
C PRO A 117 -10.47 6.20 14.06
N ASN A 118 -9.87 7.36 13.78
CA ASN A 118 -8.70 7.48 12.89
C ASN A 118 -7.46 6.88 13.58
N LYS A 119 -7.03 5.70 13.13
CA LYS A 119 -5.99 4.92 13.82
C LYS A 119 -4.62 5.57 13.66
N ILE A 120 -4.28 6.00 12.44
CA ILE A 120 -3.01 6.68 12.16
C ILE A 120 -2.96 8.03 12.89
N GLY A 121 -4.02 8.83 12.79
CA GLY A 121 -4.12 10.13 13.45
C GLY A 121 -3.95 10.02 14.96
N HIS A 122 -4.62 9.06 15.60
CA HIS A 122 -4.44 8.82 17.03
C HIS A 122 -3.02 8.33 17.36
N LEU A 123 -2.43 7.39 16.61
CA LEU A 123 -1.05 6.95 16.87
C LEU A 123 -0.06 8.13 16.83
N LEU A 124 -0.14 8.96 15.78
CA LEU A 124 0.72 10.11 15.58
C LEU A 124 0.40 11.30 16.51
N GLY A 125 -0.83 11.37 17.03
CA GLY A 125 -1.32 12.52 17.79
C GLY A 125 -1.66 13.73 16.91
N MET A 126 -2.08 13.47 15.67
CA MET A 126 -2.44 14.50 14.69
C MET A 126 -3.95 14.53 14.47
N LYS A 127 -4.50 15.70 14.12
CA LYS A 127 -5.91 15.84 13.75
C LYS A 127 -6.15 15.19 12.38
N SER A 128 -7.34 14.63 12.16
CA SER A 128 -7.67 13.97 10.88
C SER A 128 -7.53 14.90 9.67
N LYS A 129 -7.93 16.18 9.80
CA LYS A 129 -7.79 17.16 8.71
C LYS A 129 -6.33 17.42 8.36
N ASP A 130 -5.47 17.53 9.36
CA ASP A 130 -4.05 17.79 9.19
C ASP A 130 -3.35 16.59 8.53
N LEU A 131 -3.73 15.37 8.93
CA LEU A 131 -3.24 14.14 8.30
C LEU A 131 -3.69 14.02 6.84
N GLU A 132 -4.94 14.36 6.51
CA GLU A 132 -5.43 14.34 5.13
C GLU A 132 -4.64 15.29 4.22
N LYS A 133 -4.33 16.51 4.69
CA LYS A 133 -3.49 17.47 3.96
C LYS A 133 -2.12 16.92 3.61
N VAL A 134 -1.51 16.17 4.53
CA VAL A 134 -0.22 15.52 4.29
C VAL A 134 -0.36 14.39 3.26
N ILE A 135 -1.38 13.54 3.40
CA ILE A 135 -1.60 12.37 2.53
C ILE A 135 -1.88 12.80 1.08
N TYR A 136 -2.70 13.83 0.88
CA TYR A 136 -3.09 14.32 -0.45
C TYR A 136 -2.12 15.35 -1.04
N TYR A 137 -0.89 15.43 -0.50
CA TYR A 137 0.19 16.27 -1.01
C TYR A 137 -0.10 17.78 -1.01
N GLU A 138 -0.87 18.28 -0.04
CA GLU A 138 -1.11 19.73 0.15
C GLU A 138 -0.06 20.40 1.03
N ASN A 139 0.33 19.76 2.14
CA ASN A 139 1.27 20.33 3.12
C ASN A 139 2.37 19.34 3.48
N TYR A 140 3.57 19.87 3.73
CA TYR A 140 4.65 19.12 4.36
C TYR A 140 4.39 18.98 5.85
N VAL A 141 4.86 17.87 6.43
CA VAL A 141 4.90 17.67 7.88
C VAL A 141 6.35 17.58 8.33
N VAL A 142 6.67 18.31 9.39
CA VAL A 142 7.98 18.25 10.03
C VAL A 142 8.09 16.96 10.83
N ILE A 143 8.98 16.07 10.42
CA ILE A 143 9.28 14.82 11.13
C ILE A 143 10.38 15.07 12.16
N GLN A 144 11.35 15.91 11.81
CA GLN A 144 12.45 16.28 12.68
C GLN A 144 12.76 17.77 12.48
N PRO A 145 12.63 18.61 13.53
CA PRO A 145 12.88 20.04 13.40
C PRO A 145 14.36 20.38 13.27
N GLY A 146 15.27 19.64 13.91
CA GLY A 146 16.73 19.85 13.78
C GLY A 146 17.15 21.31 13.97
N GLY A 147 18.04 21.80 13.11
CA GLY A 147 18.49 23.21 13.09
C GLY A 147 17.37 24.22 12.87
N ALA A 148 16.23 23.80 12.27
CA ALA A 148 15.06 24.64 12.07
C ALA A 148 14.29 24.93 13.38
N ALA A 149 14.60 24.23 14.48
CA ALA A 149 14.06 24.56 15.80
C ALA A 149 14.43 25.99 16.24
N THR A 150 15.59 26.51 15.78
CA THR A 150 16.00 27.90 16.03
C THR A 150 15.07 28.94 15.37
N LEU A 151 14.35 28.53 14.33
CA LEU A 151 13.37 29.34 13.61
C LEU A 151 11.95 29.22 14.20
N GLY A 152 11.80 28.52 15.33
CA GLY A 152 10.52 28.30 15.99
C GLY A 152 9.68 27.19 15.36
N ILE A 153 10.30 26.25 14.65
CA ILE A 153 9.60 25.14 14.01
C ILE A 153 9.53 23.94 14.94
N GLU A 154 8.32 23.42 15.12
CA GLU A 154 8.03 22.29 16.00
C GLU A 154 7.87 20.98 15.22
N GLU A 155 8.07 19.86 15.92
CA GLU A 155 7.74 18.53 15.38
C GLU A 155 6.23 18.43 15.07
N LYS A 156 5.89 17.79 13.95
CA LYS A 156 4.52 17.63 13.43
C LYS A 156 3.83 18.93 13.00
N GLN A 157 4.55 20.05 12.97
CA GLN A 157 4.07 21.27 12.35
C GLN A 157 3.84 21.04 10.85
N LEU A 158 2.73 21.56 10.33
CA LEU A 158 2.46 21.59 8.91
C LEU A 158 3.08 22.83 8.29
N LEU A 159 3.78 22.64 7.17
CA LEU A 159 4.36 23.71 6.38
C LEU A 159 3.69 23.72 5.00
N THR A 160 3.35 24.90 4.52
CA THR A 160 3.05 25.12 3.10
C THR A 160 4.31 24.98 2.27
N GLU A 161 4.15 24.92 0.94
CA GLU A 161 5.29 24.82 0.02
C GLU A 161 6.25 26.02 0.17
N ASP A 162 5.70 27.23 0.24
CA ASP A 162 6.50 28.46 0.39
C ASP A 162 7.24 28.47 1.74
N GLU A 163 6.55 28.11 2.83
CA GLU A 163 7.18 28.01 4.15
C GLU A 163 8.29 26.96 4.17
N TYR A 164 8.04 25.77 3.57
CA TYR A 164 9.05 24.71 3.49
C TYR A 164 10.31 25.18 2.76
N TYR A 165 10.17 25.83 1.60
CA TYR A 165 11.33 26.34 0.86
C TYR A 165 12.02 27.50 1.56
N ASN A 166 11.28 28.39 2.23
CA ASN A 166 11.87 29.47 3.01
C ASN A 166 12.74 28.94 4.15
N VAL A 167 12.24 27.93 4.87
CA VAL A 167 12.97 27.25 5.93
C VAL A 167 14.20 26.56 5.36
N LEU A 168 14.03 25.78 4.30
CA LEU A 168 15.11 25.07 3.64
C LEU A 168 16.20 26.02 3.13
N TYR A 169 15.83 27.21 2.64
CA TYR A 169 16.77 28.23 2.19
C TYR A 169 17.63 28.78 3.34
N GLN A 170 17.03 29.01 4.51
CA GLN A 170 17.72 29.57 5.68
C GLN A 170 18.72 28.59 6.30
N ILE A 171 18.43 27.28 6.29
CA ILE A 171 19.24 26.24 6.94
C ILE A 171 20.04 25.39 5.95
N ARG A 172 20.04 25.74 4.65
CA ARG A 172 20.49 24.87 3.55
C ARG A 172 21.91 24.34 3.69
N GLU A 173 22.84 25.22 4.05
CA GLU A 173 24.28 24.88 4.11
C GLU A 173 24.58 23.92 5.25
N ASP A 174 23.98 24.15 6.41
CA ASP A 174 24.19 23.31 7.58
C ASP A 174 23.45 21.98 7.42
N ASN A 175 22.21 22.00 6.93
CA ASN A 175 21.39 20.79 6.80
C ASN A 175 21.92 19.80 5.74
N ASN A 176 22.53 20.29 4.66
CA ASN A 176 23.08 19.42 3.60
C ASN A 176 24.39 18.73 4.01
N ARG A 177 25.05 19.21 5.08
CA ARG A 177 26.27 18.59 5.62
C ARG A 177 25.98 17.45 6.59
N LEU A 178 24.75 17.38 7.10
CA LEU A 178 24.33 16.40 8.08
C LEU A 178 23.76 15.15 7.40
N ASP A 179 24.13 13.99 7.94
CA ASP A 179 23.56 12.71 7.52
C ASP A 179 22.10 12.58 7.95
N ASP A 180 21.31 11.76 7.25
CA ASP A 180 19.86 11.57 7.53
C ASP A 180 19.55 11.11 8.97
N ASP A 181 20.52 10.47 9.62
CA ASP A 181 20.40 9.98 11.00
C ASP A 181 20.81 11.03 12.04
N ASP A 182 21.35 12.17 11.62
CA ASP A 182 21.78 13.22 12.54
C ASP A 182 20.56 13.91 13.19
N PRO A 183 20.49 14.01 14.53
CA PRO A 183 19.40 14.70 15.24
C PRO A 183 19.23 16.18 14.86
N GLU A 184 20.29 16.87 14.43
CA GLU A 184 20.23 18.27 13.99
C GLU A 184 19.72 18.43 12.56
N LYS A 185 19.54 17.32 11.82
CA LYS A 185 18.97 17.39 10.48
C LYS A 185 17.50 17.80 10.52
N PHE A 186 17.15 18.81 9.74
CA PHE A 186 15.77 19.14 9.43
C PHE A 186 15.22 18.18 8.38
N ILE A 187 14.16 17.47 8.74
CA ILE A 187 13.46 16.52 7.89
C ILE A 187 11.98 16.89 7.90
N ALA A 188 11.49 17.39 6.77
CA ALA A 188 10.07 17.53 6.49
C ALA A 188 9.73 16.81 5.19
N MET A 189 8.66 16.02 5.23
CA MET A 189 8.23 15.15 4.14
C MET A 189 6.74 15.34 3.86
N ILE A 190 6.26 14.77 2.76
CA ILE A 190 4.86 14.83 2.35
C ILE A 190 4.36 13.47 1.83
N GLY A 191 3.05 13.25 1.87
CA GLY A 191 2.42 12.05 1.33
C GLY A 191 2.56 10.81 2.20
N GLY A 192 2.37 9.64 1.59
CA GLY A 192 2.47 8.36 2.28
C GLY A 192 3.87 8.07 2.84
N GLU A 193 4.91 8.63 2.24
CA GLU A 193 6.30 8.46 2.71
C GLU A 193 6.53 9.16 4.05
N ALA A 194 5.95 10.34 4.24
CA ALA A 194 5.98 11.04 5.51
C ALA A 194 5.26 10.25 6.60
N VAL A 195 4.07 9.73 6.28
CA VAL A 195 3.28 8.92 7.21
C VAL A 195 4.01 7.63 7.58
N GLU A 196 4.58 6.93 6.60
CA GLU A 196 5.37 5.72 6.82
C GLU A 196 6.56 6.00 7.74
N THR A 197 7.30 7.09 7.49
CA THR A 197 8.49 7.47 8.28
C THR A 197 8.12 7.85 9.71
N MET A 198 7.07 8.65 9.89
CA MET A 198 6.57 8.99 11.24
C MET A 198 6.12 7.75 12.01
N LEU A 199 5.43 6.81 11.35
CA LEU A 199 4.97 5.56 11.97
C LEU A 199 6.14 4.65 12.37
N LYS A 200 7.19 4.56 11.53
CA LYS A 200 8.42 3.78 11.83
C LYS A 200 9.17 4.31 13.04
N ARG A 201 9.14 5.62 13.29
CA ARG A 201 9.81 6.27 14.44
C ARG A 201 9.05 6.10 15.76
N LEU A 202 7.85 5.51 15.77
CA LEU A 202 7.06 5.34 16.99
C LEU A 202 7.58 4.20 17.87
N ASP A 203 7.93 4.53 19.11
CA ASP A 203 8.09 3.55 20.20
C ASP A 203 6.75 3.35 20.94
N LEU A 204 6.05 2.25 20.64
CA LEU A 204 4.76 1.93 21.25
C LEU A 204 4.84 1.72 22.78
N PRO A 205 5.80 0.97 23.33
CA PRO A 205 6.05 0.91 24.78
C PRO A 205 6.21 2.28 25.44
N ALA A 206 7.09 3.14 24.93
CA ALA A 206 7.33 4.46 25.51
C ALA A 206 6.07 5.35 25.43
N LEU A 207 5.40 5.34 24.27
CA LEU A 207 4.18 6.09 24.05
C LEU A 207 3.04 5.64 24.99
N SER A 208 2.89 4.33 25.25
CA SER A 208 1.92 3.83 26.23
C SER A 208 2.18 4.37 27.62
N GLN A 209 3.43 4.39 28.08
CA GLN A 209 3.79 4.92 29.40
C GLN A 209 3.50 6.43 29.50
N GLN A 210 3.87 7.20 28.47
CA GLN A 210 3.60 8.64 28.40
C GLN A 210 2.10 8.92 28.46
N LEU A 211 1.28 8.21 27.67
CA LEU A 211 -0.17 8.40 27.65
C LEU A 211 -0.83 7.98 28.97
N ARG A 212 -0.36 6.92 29.63
CA ARG A 212 -0.83 6.51 30.96
C ARG A 212 -0.56 7.58 32.01
N PHE A 213 0.61 8.21 31.95
CA PHE A 213 0.94 9.34 32.83
C PHE A 213 0.04 10.55 32.52
N GLN A 214 -0.09 10.91 31.25
CA GLN A 214 -0.95 12.02 30.81
C GLN A 214 -2.40 11.84 31.29
N VAL A 215 -2.98 10.65 31.14
CA VAL A 215 -4.37 10.37 31.59
C VAL A 215 -4.54 10.52 33.12
N LYS A 216 -3.49 10.26 33.91
CA LYS A 216 -3.52 10.41 35.37
C LYS A 216 -3.38 11.87 35.82
N THR A 217 -2.48 12.61 35.17
CA THR A 217 -2.14 13.99 35.56
C THR A 217 -3.07 15.03 34.95
N GLU A 218 -3.67 14.75 33.79
CA GLU A 218 -4.52 15.69 33.06
C GLU A 218 -5.83 15.98 33.81
N THR A 219 -6.08 17.27 34.04
CA THR A 219 -7.25 17.77 34.75
C THR A 219 -8.42 18.04 33.81
N SER A 220 -8.13 18.37 32.53
CA SER A 220 -9.17 18.62 31.53
C SER A 220 -9.86 17.32 31.10
N GLN A 221 -11.18 17.26 31.26
CA GLN A 221 -11.98 16.11 30.81
C GLN A 221 -11.82 15.82 29.32
N GLN A 222 -11.73 16.86 28.49
CA GLN A 222 -11.58 16.73 27.04
C GLN A 222 -10.24 16.10 26.65
N ARG A 223 -9.13 16.66 27.16
CA ARG A 223 -7.77 16.16 26.89
C ARG A 223 -7.58 14.75 27.44
N LYS A 224 -8.16 14.47 28.62
CA LYS A 224 -8.15 13.13 29.20
C LYS A 224 -8.90 12.12 28.34
N ALA A 225 -10.07 12.47 27.80
CA ALA A 225 -10.83 11.60 26.91
C ALA A 225 -10.08 11.32 25.59
N GLU A 226 -9.40 12.32 25.03
CA GLU A 226 -8.56 12.15 23.84
C GLU A 226 -7.36 11.25 24.10
N ALA A 227 -6.64 11.48 25.20
CA ALA A 227 -5.51 10.65 25.62
C ALA A 227 -5.93 9.19 25.89
N LEU A 228 -7.13 8.97 26.45
CA LEU A 228 -7.71 7.63 26.63
C LEU A 228 -7.98 6.92 25.31
N LYS A 229 -8.58 7.61 24.32
CA LYS A 229 -8.81 7.04 22.98
C LYS A 229 -7.49 6.66 22.32
N ARG A 230 -6.48 7.52 22.45
CA ARG A 230 -5.14 7.30 21.92
C ARG A 230 -4.46 6.10 22.60
N LEU A 231 -4.52 6.02 23.93
CA LEU A 231 -3.98 4.91 24.70
C LEU A 231 -4.63 3.57 24.32
N SER A 232 -5.96 3.56 24.11
CA SER A 232 -6.69 2.35 23.70
C SER A 232 -6.14 1.75 22.41
N ILE A 233 -5.84 2.59 21.41
CA ILE A 233 -5.29 2.14 20.12
C ILE A 233 -3.84 1.63 20.29
N VAL A 234 -3.02 2.34 21.06
CA VAL A 234 -1.62 1.92 21.33
C VAL A 234 -1.59 0.56 22.05
N GLU A 235 -2.41 0.37 23.08
CA GLU A 235 -2.48 -0.92 23.79
C GLU A 235 -3.04 -2.02 22.89
N ALA A 236 -4.02 -1.73 22.03
CA ALA A 236 -4.53 -2.71 21.08
C ALA A 236 -3.43 -3.23 20.13
N PHE A 237 -2.55 -2.35 19.63
CA PHE A 237 -1.38 -2.75 18.85
C PHE A 237 -0.40 -3.59 19.67
N ARG A 238 -0.10 -3.19 20.92
CA ARG A 238 0.83 -3.94 21.80
C ARG A 238 0.30 -5.32 22.15
N ASP A 239 -0.99 -5.44 22.43
CA ASP A 239 -1.64 -6.72 22.75
C ASP A 239 -1.78 -7.61 21.51
N ALA A 240 -2.01 -7.03 20.32
CA ALA A 240 -1.96 -7.76 19.06
C ALA A 240 -0.57 -8.34 18.80
N ASN A 241 0.49 -7.55 19.08
CA ASN A 241 1.90 -7.94 18.93
C ASN A 241 2.33 -9.12 19.81
N ARG A 242 1.58 -9.45 20.87
CA ARG A 242 1.81 -10.67 21.66
C ARG A 242 1.46 -11.95 20.90
N ARG A 243 0.56 -11.86 19.92
CA ARG A 243 0.06 -13.00 19.13
C ARG A 243 0.69 -13.06 17.75
N MET A 244 0.75 -11.92 17.07
CA MET A 244 1.30 -11.79 15.73
C MET A 244 1.90 -10.41 15.59
N GLU A 245 3.08 -10.31 14.98
CA GLU A 245 3.72 -9.03 14.71
C GLU A 245 2.80 -8.16 13.84
N ASN A 246 2.57 -6.94 14.28
CA ASN A 246 1.86 -5.89 13.57
C ASN A 246 2.65 -4.59 13.77
N ARG A 247 3.29 -4.14 12.70
CA ARG A 247 4.00 -2.86 12.73
C ARG A 247 3.08 -1.74 12.22
N PRO A 248 3.04 -0.57 12.88
CA PRO A 248 2.16 0.53 12.48
C PRO A 248 2.36 0.96 11.02
N GLU A 249 3.60 0.94 10.52
CA GLU A 249 3.93 1.32 9.15
C GLU A 249 3.30 0.41 8.07
N TRP A 250 2.83 -0.80 8.42
CA TRP A 250 2.12 -1.68 7.47
C TRP A 250 0.73 -1.15 7.10
N MET A 251 0.24 -0.11 7.77
CA MET A 251 -0.94 0.64 7.30
C MET A 251 -0.64 1.49 6.05
N VAL A 252 0.63 1.63 5.67
CA VAL A 252 1.08 2.26 4.43
C VAL A 252 1.49 1.17 3.44
N LEU A 253 0.81 1.12 2.30
CA LEU A 253 0.96 0.11 1.28
C LEU A 253 2.11 0.46 0.34
N ARG A 254 3.05 -0.48 0.17
CA ARG A 254 4.02 -0.47 -0.94
C ARG A 254 3.66 -1.48 -2.03
N VAL A 255 2.83 -2.46 -1.70
CA VAL A 255 2.39 -3.54 -2.58
C VAL A 255 0.89 -3.74 -2.40
N ILE A 256 0.14 -3.83 -3.50
CA ILE A 256 -1.29 -4.12 -3.49
C ILE A 256 -1.51 -5.54 -4.02
N PRO A 257 -2.21 -6.41 -3.27
CA PRO A 257 -2.60 -7.72 -3.79
C PRO A 257 -3.67 -7.57 -4.88
N VAL A 258 -3.55 -8.34 -5.95
CA VAL A 258 -4.55 -8.42 -7.02
C VAL A 258 -5.39 -9.67 -6.82
N ILE A 259 -6.70 -9.47 -6.67
CA ILE A 259 -7.68 -10.54 -6.49
C ILE A 259 -7.68 -11.49 -7.70
N PRO A 260 -7.86 -12.81 -7.48
CA PRO A 260 -7.95 -13.81 -8.56
C PRO A 260 -9.01 -13.47 -9.63
N PRO A 261 -8.74 -13.71 -10.93
CA PRO A 261 -9.63 -13.30 -12.03
C PRO A 261 -11.01 -13.98 -12.00
N GLU A 262 -11.13 -15.20 -11.48
CA GLU A 262 -12.43 -15.88 -11.38
C GLU A 262 -13.37 -15.22 -10.35
N LEU A 263 -12.84 -14.41 -9.43
CA LEU A 263 -13.65 -13.60 -8.50
C LEU A 263 -14.04 -12.25 -9.10
N ARG A 264 -13.51 -11.90 -10.28
CA ARG A 264 -13.79 -10.66 -11.04
C ARG A 264 -13.95 -10.95 -12.54
N PRO A 265 -14.88 -11.84 -12.93
CA PRO A 265 -14.95 -12.39 -14.27
C PRO A 265 -15.30 -11.34 -15.34
N LEU A 266 -14.91 -11.65 -16.58
CA LEU A 266 -15.38 -10.98 -17.80
C LEU A 266 -16.40 -11.91 -18.44
N VAL A 267 -17.66 -11.51 -18.47
CA VAL A 267 -18.74 -12.35 -19.01
C VAL A 267 -19.02 -11.92 -20.45
N PRO A 268 -18.87 -12.80 -21.45
CA PRO A 268 -19.25 -12.48 -22.81
C PRO A 268 -20.78 -12.31 -22.89
N LEU A 269 -21.21 -11.26 -23.57
CA LEU A 269 -22.61 -10.98 -23.89
C LEU A 269 -22.86 -11.24 -25.38
N GLU A 270 -24.14 -11.35 -25.76
CA GLU A 270 -24.54 -11.44 -27.16
C GLU A 270 -24.05 -10.22 -27.95
N GLY A 271 -23.61 -10.45 -29.20
CA GLY A 271 -23.06 -9.40 -30.06
C GLY A 271 -21.59 -9.04 -29.78
N GLY A 272 -20.83 -9.89 -29.09
CA GLY A 272 -19.38 -9.73 -28.91
C GLY A 272 -18.96 -8.67 -27.89
N ARG A 273 -19.90 -8.22 -27.06
CA ARG A 273 -19.64 -7.32 -25.91
C ARG A 273 -19.21 -8.15 -24.71
N PHE A 274 -18.54 -7.51 -23.75
CA PHE A 274 -18.18 -8.13 -22.48
C PHE A 274 -18.73 -7.29 -21.33
N ALA A 275 -19.40 -7.94 -20.37
CA ALA A 275 -19.66 -7.34 -19.08
C ALA A 275 -18.39 -7.46 -18.23
N THR A 276 -18.00 -6.35 -17.62
CA THR A 276 -16.79 -6.26 -16.79
C THR A 276 -17.18 -5.95 -15.35
N SER A 277 -16.59 -6.67 -14.39
CA SER A 277 -16.68 -6.26 -12.98
C SER A 277 -15.99 -4.92 -12.77
N ASP A 278 -16.61 -4.02 -11.99
CA ASP A 278 -16.08 -2.69 -11.65
C ASP A 278 -14.64 -2.75 -11.08
N LEU A 279 -14.33 -3.82 -10.34
CA LEU A 279 -12.98 -4.05 -9.80
C LEU A 279 -11.91 -4.05 -10.90
N ASN A 280 -12.21 -4.57 -12.09
CA ASN A 280 -11.24 -4.59 -13.18
C ASN A 280 -10.89 -3.17 -13.63
N ASP A 281 -11.86 -2.25 -13.71
CA ASP A 281 -11.61 -0.87 -14.10
C ASP A 281 -10.88 -0.08 -13.01
N LEU A 282 -11.16 -0.37 -11.74
CA LEU A 282 -10.41 0.18 -10.60
C LEU A 282 -8.95 -0.29 -10.62
N TYR A 283 -8.69 -1.59 -10.79
CA TYR A 283 -7.33 -2.10 -10.95
C TYR A 283 -6.61 -1.49 -12.16
N ARG A 284 -7.30 -1.35 -13.30
CA ARG A 284 -6.75 -0.70 -14.50
C ARG A 284 -6.33 0.73 -14.20
N ARG A 285 -7.16 1.49 -13.50
CA ARG A 285 -6.86 2.88 -13.10
C ARG A 285 -5.59 2.94 -12.26
N VAL A 286 -5.46 2.09 -11.24
CA VAL A 286 -4.27 2.01 -10.39
C VAL A 286 -3.02 1.68 -11.21
N ILE A 287 -3.07 0.66 -12.07
CA ILE A 287 -1.91 0.25 -12.90
C ILE A 287 -1.50 1.36 -13.87
N ILE A 288 -2.45 2.01 -14.54
CA ILE A 288 -2.17 3.11 -15.47
C ILE A 288 -1.50 4.27 -14.75
N ARG A 289 -2.02 4.67 -13.58
CA ARG A 289 -1.45 5.76 -12.77
C ARG A 289 -0.07 5.41 -12.24
N ASN A 290 0.10 4.20 -11.71
CA ASN A 290 1.39 3.74 -11.20
C ASN A 290 2.46 3.69 -12.29
N ASN A 291 2.13 3.16 -13.48
CA ASN A 291 3.05 3.11 -14.61
C ASN A 291 3.39 4.50 -15.16
N ARG A 292 2.42 5.42 -15.18
CA ARG A 292 2.64 6.82 -15.56
C ARG A 292 3.57 7.51 -14.56
N LEU A 293 3.32 7.35 -13.26
CA LEU A 293 4.17 7.90 -12.20
C LEU A 293 5.60 7.36 -12.30
N LYS A 294 5.77 6.04 -12.50
CA LYS A 294 7.09 5.43 -12.70
C LYS A 294 7.88 6.09 -13.84
N ARG A 295 7.24 6.28 -15.00
CA ARG A 295 7.85 6.97 -16.14
C ARG A 295 8.21 8.43 -15.83
N LEU A 296 7.34 9.14 -15.11
CA LEU A 296 7.59 10.53 -14.71
C LEU A 296 8.79 10.65 -13.76
N ILE A 297 8.97 9.67 -12.86
CA ILE A 297 10.15 9.59 -11.99
C ILE A 297 11.41 9.32 -12.81
N ASP A 298 11.36 8.37 -13.76
CA ASP A 298 12.50 8.01 -14.60
C ASP A 298 13.01 9.19 -15.45
N ILE A 299 12.10 10.03 -15.95
CA ILE A 299 12.46 11.24 -16.72
C ILE A 299 12.78 12.45 -15.82
N LYS A 300 12.76 12.30 -14.49
CA LYS A 300 12.94 13.39 -13.51
C LYS A 300 12.02 14.59 -13.78
N ALA A 301 10.73 14.32 -13.96
CA ALA A 301 9.73 15.37 -14.17
C ALA A 301 9.70 16.37 -12.99
N PRO A 302 9.30 17.63 -13.23
CA PRO A 302 9.17 18.64 -12.17
C PRO A 302 8.30 18.18 -11.00
N GLU A 303 8.64 18.63 -9.78
CA GLU A 303 8.02 18.16 -8.55
C GLU A 303 6.50 18.41 -8.51
N VAL A 304 6.02 19.54 -9.04
CA VAL A 304 4.59 19.84 -9.14
C VAL A 304 3.81 18.75 -9.90
N ILE A 305 4.38 18.26 -11.01
CA ILE A 305 3.77 17.19 -11.81
C ILE A 305 3.83 15.87 -11.05
N LEU A 306 4.95 15.58 -10.40
CA LEU A 306 5.10 14.37 -9.59
C LEU A 306 4.12 14.35 -8.41
N ARG A 307 3.95 15.45 -7.68
CA ARG A 307 3.01 15.54 -6.55
C ARG A 307 1.58 15.31 -7.01
N ASN A 308 1.17 15.92 -8.13
CA ASN A 308 -0.16 15.67 -8.67
C ASN A 308 -0.35 14.19 -9.05
N GLU A 309 0.62 13.55 -9.71
CA GLU A 309 0.48 12.13 -10.08
C GLU A 309 0.53 11.20 -8.86
N LYS A 310 1.31 11.54 -7.82
CA LYS A 310 1.32 10.83 -6.53
C LYS A 310 -0.05 10.94 -5.84
N ARG A 311 -0.67 12.12 -5.82
CA ARG A 311 -2.04 12.33 -5.32
C ARG A 311 -3.07 11.52 -6.11
N MET A 312 -2.99 11.55 -7.44
CA MET A 312 -3.89 10.77 -8.29
C MET A 312 -3.74 9.25 -8.09
N LEU A 313 -2.52 8.78 -7.76
CA LEU A 313 -2.31 7.38 -7.39
C LEU A 313 -2.96 7.05 -6.04
N GLN A 314 -2.82 7.92 -5.04
CA GLN A 314 -3.49 7.78 -3.74
C GLN A 314 -5.02 7.68 -3.94
N GLU A 315 -5.63 8.61 -4.69
CA GLU A 315 -7.07 8.59 -5.00
C GLU A 315 -7.51 7.33 -5.76
N ALA A 316 -6.68 6.84 -6.69
CA ALA A 316 -6.97 5.62 -7.44
C ALA A 316 -6.96 4.38 -6.55
N VAL A 317 -6.08 4.32 -5.56
CA VAL A 317 -6.00 3.23 -4.59
C VAL A 317 -7.12 3.35 -3.55
N ASP A 318 -7.44 4.56 -3.10
CA ASP A 318 -8.59 4.83 -2.24
C ASP A 318 -9.87 4.27 -2.87
N GLY A 319 -10.15 4.65 -4.13
CA GLY A 319 -11.30 4.15 -4.87
C GLY A 319 -11.27 2.64 -5.21
N LEU A 320 -10.14 1.95 -5.05
CA LEU A 320 -10.06 0.49 -5.16
C LEU A 320 -10.45 -0.21 -3.85
N LEU A 321 -10.23 0.45 -2.70
CA LEU A 321 -10.36 -0.14 -1.36
C LEU A 321 -11.64 0.30 -0.61
N GLU A 322 -12.27 1.39 -1.03
CA GLU A 322 -13.57 1.88 -0.57
C GLU A 322 -14.73 1.31 -1.40
#